data_AF-A0A6V7SX57-F1
#
_entry.id   AF-A0A6V7SX57-F1
#
_cell.length_a   1.000
_cell.length_b   1.000
_cell.length_c   1.000
_cell.angle_alpha   90.00
_cell.angle_beta   90.00
_cell.angle_gamma   90.00
#
_symmetry.space_group_name_H-M   'P 1'
#
loop_
_entity.id
_entity.type
_entity.pdbx_description
1 polymer ?
#
loop_
_entity_poly.entity_id
_entity_poly.type
_entity_poly.pdbx_seq_one_letter_code
_entity_poly.pdbx_strand_id
1 'polypeptide(L)'
;MEMKHRKHAYSKRDKINEIEKKCEESLNEILRSANEVSEISKKAELELEQQTEQIKHINKETDNIQERLKQSQYHLEGIKYWWKNINSFLGFQTTDENENIKIDNPINNHIEKKNNNHYKNNYGKTLNRTYADRLDEKSIAQRKGTFDDKYERDLNMLSSMLDELHTRALVMGNTINEQNKMLNNVNEKMENNIEKIQDQQKLMKEIMKR
;
A
#
# COMPACT_ATOMS: atom_id res chain seq x y z
N MET A 1 56.73 31.24 32.13
CA MET A 1 55.41 31.36 31.45
C MET A 1 55.03 30.12 30.62
N GLU A 2 55.96 29.25 30.22
CA GLU A 2 55.67 28.06 29.39
C GLU A 2 54.74 27.00 30.02
N MET A 3 54.77 26.81 31.35
CA MET A 3 53.93 25.79 31.99
C MET A 3 52.41 26.07 31.91
N LYS A 4 51.99 27.34 31.89
CA LYS A 4 50.57 27.70 31.79
C LYS A 4 49.99 27.42 30.40
N HIS A 5 50.77 27.68 29.34
CA HIS A 5 50.37 27.37 27.97
C HIS A 5 50.25 25.87 27.72
N ARG A 6 51.15 25.05 28.29
CA ARG A 6 51.07 23.59 28.17
C ARG A 6 49.80 23.03 28.82
N LYS A 7 49.48 23.41 30.06
CA LYS A 7 48.25 22.94 30.76
C LYS A 7 46.96 23.27 30.00
N HIS A 8 46.88 24.46 29.41
CA HIS A 8 45.71 24.90 28.64
C HIS A 8 45.55 24.12 27.31
N ALA A 9 46.65 23.76 26.65
CA ALA A 9 46.62 22.95 25.43
C ALA A 9 46.18 21.49 25.70
N TYR A 10 46.57 20.89 26.83
CA TYR A 10 46.11 19.56 27.23
C TYR A 10 44.59 19.54 27.49
N SER A 11 44.08 20.49 28.29
CA SER A 11 42.64 20.58 28.57
C SER A 11 41.78 20.76 27.33
N LYS A 12 42.27 21.43 26.28
CA LYS A 12 41.56 21.55 25.00
C LYS A 12 41.52 20.23 24.22
N ARG A 13 42.60 19.45 24.22
CA ARG A 13 42.64 18.15 23.53
C ARG A 13 41.73 17.12 24.18
N ASP A 14 41.67 17.09 25.50
CA ASP A 14 40.79 16.15 26.21
C ASP A 14 39.30 16.43 25.91
N LYS A 15 38.93 17.71 25.84
CA LYS A 15 37.57 18.12 25.44
C LYS A 15 37.23 17.75 23.99
N ILE A 16 38.19 17.89 23.07
CA ILE A 16 38.00 17.50 21.66
C ILE A 16 37.76 15.99 21.57
N ASN A 17 38.61 15.18 22.22
CA ASN A 17 38.45 13.72 22.25
C ASN A 17 37.11 13.29 22.87
N GLU A 18 36.64 13.98 23.91
CA GLU A 18 35.35 13.70 24.53
C GLU A 18 34.18 13.99 23.58
N ILE A 19 34.25 15.09 22.83
CA ILE A 19 33.23 15.44 21.83
C ILE A 19 33.24 14.42 20.68
N GLU A 20 34.42 14.10 20.15
CA GLU A 20 34.59 13.10 19.08
C GLU A 20 33.96 11.76 19.49
N LYS A 21 34.28 11.29 20.71
CA LYS A 21 33.70 10.06 21.25
C LYS A 21 32.17 10.11 21.35
N LYS A 22 31.61 11.21 21.86
CA LYS A 22 30.14 11.36 21.94
C LYS A 22 29.48 11.40 20.56
N CYS A 23 30.11 12.04 19.59
CA CYS A 23 29.63 12.07 18.20
C CYS A 23 29.66 10.68 17.56
N GLU A 24 30.72 9.90 17.79
CA GLU A 24 30.83 8.53 17.32
C GLU A 24 29.77 7.62 17.96
N GLU A 25 29.60 7.70 19.29
CA GLU A 25 28.57 6.94 20.01
C GLU A 25 27.18 7.28 19.47
N SER A 26 26.85 8.56 19.31
CA SER A 26 25.56 8.98 18.77
C SER A 26 25.34 8.51 17.34
N LEU A 27 26.36 8.54 16.48
CA LEU A 27 26.23 8.11 15.08
C LEU A 27 26.07 6.59 14.97
N ASN A 28 26.80 5.83 15.78
CA ASN A 28 26.63 4.38 15.86
C ASN A 28 25.22 3.99 16.30
N GLU A 29 24.65 4.71 17.26
CA GLU A 29 23.25 4.51 17.69
C GLU A 29 22.26 4.82 16.57
N ILE A 30 22.44 5.93 15.84
CA ILE A 30 21.58 6.28 14.70
C ILE A 30 21.69 5.24 13.59
N LEU A 31 22.89 4.77 13.27
CA LEU A 31 23.10 3.70 12.29
C LEU A 31 22.43 2.39 12.71
N ARG A 32 22.50 2.04 13.99
CA ARG A 32 21.79 0.87 14.53
C ARG A 32 20.28 1.02 14.35
N SER A 33 19.70 2.14 14.76
CA SER A 33 18.27 2.40 14.59
C SER A 33 17.87 2.44 13.11
N ALA A 34 18.67 3.04 12.23
CA ALA A 34 18.38 3.06 10.80
C ALA A 34 18.39 1.65 10.19
N ASN A 35 19.28 0.77 10.66
CA ASN A 35 19.31 -0.64 10.23
C ASN A 35 18.07 -1.38 10.71
N GLU A 36 17.68 -1.20 11.98
CA GLU A 36 16.46 -1.79 12.54
C GLU A 36 15.21 -1.34 11.75
N VAL A 37 15.09 -0.05 11.46
CA VAL A 37 13.99 0.49 10.65
C VAL A 37 14.03 -0.05 9.23
N SER A 38 15.22 -0.23 8.64
CA SER A 38 15.36 -0.84 7.31
C SER A 38 14.82 -2.27 7.29
N GLU A 39 15.15 -3.09 8.29
CA GLU A 39 14.63 -4.46 8.39
C GLU A 39 13.12 -4.51 8.64
N ILE A 40 12.60 -3.60 9.49
CA ILE A 40 11.15 -3.47 9.71
C ILE A 40 10.45 -3.07 8.40
N SER A 41 11.01 -2.11 7.66
CA SER A 41 10.43 -1.65 6.39
C SER A 41 10.37 -2.76 5.34
N LYS A 42 11.41 -3.62 5.25
CA LYS A 42 11.38 -4.81 4.36
C LYS A 42 10.23 -5.75 4.70
N LYS A 43 10.03 -6.02 5.99
CA LYS A 43 8.92 -6.88 6.43
C LYS A 43 7.57 -6.26 6.10
N ALA A 44 7.42 -4.96 6.34
CA ALA A 44 6.20 -4.23 6.01
C ALA A 44 5.91 -4.22 4.50
N GLU A 45 6.93 -4.11 3.64
CA GLU A 45 6.76 -4.24 2.18
C GLU A 45 6.23 -5.63 1.79
N LEU A 46 6.78 -6.70 2.38
CA LEU A 46 6.31 -8.06 2.13
C LEU A 46 4.87 -8.28 2.61
N GLU A 47 4.52 -7.72 3.76
CA GLU A 47 3.13 -7.78 4.27
C GLU A 47 2.17 -7.03 3.35
N LEU A 48 2.55 -5.86 2.84
CA LEU A 48 1.73 -5.12 1.86
C LEU A 48 1.56 -5.91 0.56
N GLU A 49 2.59 -6.60 0.08
CA GLU A 49 2.47 -7.47 -1.10
C GLU A 49 1.46 -8.60 -0.84
N GLN A 50 1.55 -9.27 0.30
CA GLN A 50 0.60 -10.33 0.68
C GLN A 50 -0.84 -9.80 0.81
N GLN A 51 -1.03 -8.65 1.46
CA GLN A 51 -2.33 -7.99 1.58
C GLN A 51 -2.91 -7.62 0.21
N THR A 52 -2.07 -7.19 -0.73
CA THR A 52 -2.50 -6.90 -2.11
C THR A 52 -3.09 -8.13 -2.77
N GLU A 53 -2.43 -9.28 -2.66
CA GLU A 53 -2.95 -10.55 -3.21
C GLU A 53 -4.24 -10.99 -2.52
N GLN A 54 -4.36 -10.78 -1.22
CA GLN A 54 -5.62 -11.04 -0.49
C GLN A 54 -6.76 -10.18 -1.02
N ILE A 55 -6.55 -8.87 -1.25
CA ILE A 55 -7.57 -7.98 -1.80
C ILE A 55 -7.94 -8.40 -3.23
N LYS A 56 -6.97 -8.82 -4.06
CA LYS A 56 -7.26 -9.38 -5.41
C LYS A 56 -8.14 -10.62 -5.32
N HIS A 57 -7.83 -11.52 -4.39
CA HIS A 57 -8.64 -12.72 -4.16
C HIS A 57 -10.06 -12.36 -3.72
N ILE A 58 -10.21 -11.46 -2.75
CA ILE A 58 -11.53 -10.98 -2.29
C ILE A 58 -12.31 -10.36 -3.45
N ASN A 59 -11.67 -9.51 -4.27
CA ASN A 59 -12.33 -8.92 -5.44
C ASN A 59 -12.84 -9.99 -6.42
N LYS A 60 -12.04 -11.03 -6.68
CA LYS A 60 -12.44 -12.14 -7.53
C LYS A 60 -13.62 -12.94 -6.94
N GLU A 61 -13.58 -13.21 -5.64
CA GLU A 61 -14.68 -13.90 -4.96
C GLU A 61 -15.97 -13.05 -4.95
N THR A 62 -15.85 -11.73 -4.78
CA THR A 62 -16.99 -10.80 -4.89
C THR A 62 -17.58 -10.80 -6.29
N ASP A 63 -16.76 -10.88 -7.35
CA ASP A 63 -17.22 -11.03 -8.73
C ASP A 63 -17.95 -12.37 -8.95
N ASN A 64 -17.42 -13.48 -8.39
CA ASN A 64 -18.06 -14.79 -8.45
C ASN A 64 -19.42 -14.78 -7.75
N ILE A 65 -19.52 -14.15 -6.57
CA ILE A 65 -20.80 -14.00 -5.84
C ILE A 65 -21.78 -13.23 -6.72
N GLN A 66 -21.35 -12.13 -7.33
CA GLN A 66 -22.22 -11.33 -8.19
C GLN A 66 -22.77 -12.15 -9.36
N GLU A 67 -21.94 -12.97 -10.01
CA GLU A 67 -22.37 -13.85 -11.09
C GLU A 67 -23.37 -14.91 -10.59
N ARG A 68 -23.09 -15.55 -9.45
CA ARG A 68 -24.00 -16.52 -8.84
C ARG A 68 -25.33 -15.90 -8.46
N LEU A 69 -25.35 -14.65 -8.00
CA LEU A 69 -26.59 -13.93 -7.72
C LEU A 69 -27.39 -13.68 -8.99
N LYS A 70 -26.75 -13.35 -10.12
CA LYS A 70 -27.47 -13.25 -11.41
C LYS A 70 -28.12 -14.57 -11.82
N GLN A 71 -27.41 -15.68 -11.68
CA GLN A 71 -27.94 -17.02 -11.95
C GLN A 71 -29.09 -17.38 -11.00
N SER A 72 -28.90 -17.11 -9.70
CA SER A 72 -29.92 -17.31 -8.66
C SER A 72 -31.20 -16.52 -8.97
N GLN A 73 -31.07 -15.26 -9.40
CA GLN A 73 -32.23 -14.45 -9.79
C GLN A 73 -33.01 -15.11 -10.94
N TYR A 74 -32.30 -15.56 -11.98
CA TYR A 74 -32.91 -16.25 -13.12
C TYR A 74 -33.68 -17.50 -12.70
N HIS A 75 -33.11 -18.29 -11.79
CA HIS A 75 -33.80 -19.47 -11.25
C HIS A 75 -35.01 -19.12 -10.38
N LEU A 76 -34.90 -18.10 -9.52
CA LEU A 76 -36.02 -17.66 -8.67
C LEU A 76 -37.20 -17.14 -9.48
N GLU A 77 -36.96 -16.36 -10.53
CA GLU A 77 -38.03 -15.92 -11.44
C GLU A 77 -38.66 -17.10 -12.20
N GLY A 78 -37.86 -18.09 -12.60
CA GLY A 78 -38.36 -19.33 -13.20
C GLY A 78 -39.28 -20.11 -12.25
N ILE A 79 -38.88 -20.25 -10.98
CA ILE A 79 -39.69 -20.92 -9.94
C ILE A 79 -40.97 -20.12 -9.68
N LYS A 80 -40.89 -18.79 -9.56
CA LYS A 80 -42.06 -17.91 -9.39
C LYS A 80 -43.06 -18.10 -10.53
N TYR A 81 -42.59 -18.14 -11.77
CA TYR A 81 -43.43 -18.36 -12.96
C TYR A 81 -44.07 -19.76 -12.97
N TRP A 82 -43.30 -20.80 -12.65
CA TRP A 82 -43.80 -22.17 -12.53
C TRP A 82 -44.92 -22.29 -11.49
N TRP A 83 -44.73 -21.73 -10.29
CA TRP A 83 -45.77 -21.70 -9.25
C TRP A 83 -47.00 -20.90 -9.67
N LYS A 84 -46.84 -19.76 -10.36
CA LYS A 84 -47.98 -19.00 -10.90
C LYS A 84 -48.84 -19.83 -11.85
N ASN A 85 -48.19 -20.60 -12.74
CA ASN A 85 -48.90 -21.47 -13.68
C ASN A 85 -49.58 -22.66 -12.99
N ILE A 86 -48.94 -23.24 -11.97
CA ILE A 86 -49.54 -24.31 -11.16
C ILE A 86 -50.76 -23.80 -10.40
N ASN A 87 -50.67 -22.64 -9.74
CA ASN A 87 -51.79 -22.06 -9.02
C ASN A 87 -52.94 -21.69 -9.98
N SER A 88 -52.62 -21.26 -11.20
CA SER A 88 -53.61 -21.09 -12.27
C SER A 88 -54.28 -22.40 -12.68
N PHE A 89 -53.51 -23.46 -12.85
CA PHE A 89 -54.00 -24.77 -13.28
C PHE A 89 -54.86 -25.44 -12.21
N LEU A 90 -54.45 -25.35 -10.95
CA LEU A 90 -55.14 -25.96 -9.81
C LEU A 90 -56.31 -25.11 -9.28
N GLY A 91 -56.59 -23.95 -9.90
CA GLY A 91 -57.71 -23.08 -9.52
C GLY A 91 -57.51 -22.33 -8.20
N PHE A 92 -56.27 -22.25 -7.69
CA PHE A 92 -55.91 -21.50 -6.47
C PHE A 92 -55.72 -19.99 -6.71
N GLN A 93 -56.11 -19.47 -7.87
CA GLN A 93 -55.97 -18.04 -8.16
C GLN A 93 -56.85 -17.19 -7.25
N THR A 94 -56.21 -16.37 -6.41
CA THR A 94 -56.79 -15.11 -5.96
C THR A 94 -56.72 -14.13 -7.14
N THR A 95 -57.88 -13.68 -7.60
CA THR A 95 -58.02 -12.65 -8.64
C THR A 95 -57.43 -11.33 -8.15
N ASP A 96 -56.20 -11.02 -8.54
CA ASP A 96 -55.71 -9.65 -8.56
C ASP A 96 -55.21 -9.37 -9.99
N GLU A 97 -56.02 -8.60 -10.70
CA GLU A 97 -55.77 -8.15 -12.06
C GLU A 97 -54.70 -7.06 -12.12
N ASN A 98 -54.03 -7.01 -13.27
CA ASN A 98 -53.24 -5.90 -13.83
C ASN A 98 -51.75 -5.83 -13.48
N GLU A 99 -50.91 -6.53 -14.25
CA GLU A 99 -49.67 -5.91 -14.77
C GLU A 99 -49.40 -6.37 -16.21
N ASN A 100 -49.37 -5.40 -17.12
CA ASN A 100 -48.99 -5.53 -18.52
C ASN A 100 -47.50 -5.90 -18.61
N ILE A 101 -47.20 -7.07 -19.20
CA ILE A 101 -45.82 -7.48 -19.49
C ILE A 101 -45.36 -6.72 -20.76
N LYS A 102 -44.53 -5.68 -20.59
CA LYS A 102 -43.64 -5.21 -21.65
C LYS A 102 -42.31 -5.93 -21.51
N ILE A 103 -41.96 -6.74 -22.51
CA ILE A 103 -40.65 -7.37 -22.65
C ILE A 103 -39.78 -6.39 -23.43
N ASP A 104 -38.91 -5.65 -22.73
CA ASP A 104 -37.81 -4.94 -23.37
C ASP A 104 -36.49 -5.65 -23.00
N ASN A 105 -35.87 -6.29 -24.00
CA ASN A 105 -34.52 -6.84 -23.91
C ASN A 105 -33.49 -5.74 -24.29
N PRO A 106 -32.48 -5.45 -23.46
CA PRO A 106 -31.42 -4.51 -23.81
C PRO A 106 -30.24 -5.23 -24.46
N ILE A 107 -29.82 -4.80 -25.66
CA ILE A 107 -28.53 -5.19 -26.23
C ILE A 107 -27.65 -3.95 -26.39
N ASN A 108 -26.59 -3.96 -25.59
CA ASN A 108 -25.41 -3.11 -25.59
C ASN A 108 -24.80 -2.87 -26.97
N ASN A 109 -24.15 -1.71 -27.15
CA ASN A 109 -22.79 -1.61 -27.66
C ASN A 109 -22.27 -0.17 -27.50
N HIS A 110 -21.42 0.07 -26.48
CA HIS A 110 -20.45 1.15 -26.55
C HIS A 110 -19.07 0.62 -26.18
N ILE A 111 -18.21 0.61 -27.19
CA ILE A 111 -16.78 0.33 -27.14
C ILE A 111 -16.14 1.63 -26.65
N GLU A 112 -15.48 1.60 -25.49
CA GLU A 112 -14.54 2.66 -25.12
C GLU A 112 -13.17 2.12 -24.75
N LYS A 113 -12.19 2.94 -25.15
CA LYS A 113 -10.82 2.60 -25.50
C LYS A 113 -9.94 2.48 -24.26
N LYS A 114 -9.09 1.45 -24.26
CA LYS A 114 -7.91 1.35 -23.38
C LYS A 114 -6.91 2.46 -23.73
N ASN A 115 -6.67 3.37 -22.78
CA ASN A 115 -5.50 4.24 -22.80
C ASN A 115 -4.38 3.59 -21.98
N ASN A 116 -3.35 3.09 -22.67
CA ASN A 116 -2.10 2.64 -22.07
C ASN A 116 -1.20 3.86 -21.81
N ASN A 117 -1.12 4.33 -20.56
CA ASN A 117 -0.10 5.31 -20.19
C ASN A 117 1.14 4.59 -19.65
N HIS A 118 2.16 4.57 -20.51
CA HIS A 118 3.49 4.05 -20.26
C HIS A 118 4.26 5.06 -19.38
N TYR A 119 4.19 4.91 -18.05
CA TYR A 119 5.01 5.72 -17.15
C TYR A 119 6.41 5.14 -17.07
N LYS A 120 7.27 5.64 -17.96
CA LYS A 120 8.71 5.45 -17.95
C LYS A 120 9.33 6.57 -17.12
N ASN A 121 9.67 6.30 -15.87
CA ASN A 121 10.47 7.22 -15.06
C ASN A 121 11.86 6.62 -14.83
N ASN A 122 12.76 7.01 -15.73
CA ASN A 122 14.20 6.98 -15.52
C ASN A 122 14.55 8.01 -14.44
N TYR A 123 15.04 7.57 -13.28
CA TYR A 123 15.80 8.45 -12.40
C TYR A 123 17.28 8.09 -12.52
N GLY A 124 17.95 8.93 -13.31
CA GLY A 124 19.39 8.92 -13.52
C GLY A 124 20.13 9.24 -12.23
N LYS A 125 21.09 8.38 -11.92
CA LYS A 125 22.08 8.53 -10.86
C LYS A 125 22.94 9.77 -11.17
N THR A 126 22.64 10.91 -10.55
CA THR A 126 23.51 12.10 -10.62
C THR A 126 24.40 12.09 -9.38
N LEU A 127 25.63 11.58 -9.55
CA LEU A 127 26.69 11.66 -8.55
C LEU A 127 27.28 13.08 -8.56
N ASN A 128 26.86 13.94 -7.64
CA ASN A 128 27.53 15.21 -7.39
C ASN A 128 28.74 14.98 -6.49
N ARG A 129 29.90 14.75 -7.12
CA ARG A 129 31.20 14.74 -6.44
C ARG A 129 31.85 16.11 -6.61
N THR A 130 31.59 17.03 -5.69
CA THR A 130 32.29 18.31 -5.65
C THR A 130 32.55 18.75 -4.22
N TYR A 131 33.62 18.23 -3.61
CA TYR A 131 34.38 18.94 -2.57
C TYR A 131 35.82 18.44 -2.61
N ALA A 132 36.61 19.08 -3.46
CA ALA A 132 38.05 18.99 -3.44
C ALA A 132 38.59 20.35 -3.87
N ASP A 133 38.69 21.29 -2.93
CA ASP A 133 39.82 22.23 -2.92
C ASP A 133 40.02 22.91 -1.55
N ARG A 134 41.29 22.92 -1.11
CA ARG A 134 41.95 23.74 -0.07
C ARG A 134 41.53 23.58 1.40
N LEU A 135 42.46 23.16 2.26
CA LEU A 135 43.57 23.99 2.77
C LEU A 135 44.66 23.14 3.44
N ASP A 136 45.90 23.54 3.18
CA ASP A 136 47.15 23.07 3.79
C ASP A 136 47.27 23.64 5.22
N GLU A 137 47.33 22.78 6.24
CA GLU A 137 47.94 23.14 7.53
C GLU A 137 48.58 21.90 8.20
N LYS A 138 49.78 21.58 7.72
CA LYS A 138 50.71 20.63 8.33
C LYS A 138 51.10 21.05 9.76
N SER A 139 50.40 20.53 10.78
CA SER A 139 51.00 20.18 12.10
C SER A 139 50.04 19.50 13.11
N ILE A 140 48.80 19.17 12.74
CA ILE A 140 47.86 18.34 13.56
C ILE A 140 47.47 17.03 12.83
N ALA A 141 48.20 16.66 11.77
CA ALA A 141 47.74 15.77 10.71
C ALA A 141 47.73 14.25 11.01
N GLN A 142 48.26 13.77 12.14
CA GLN A 142 48.40 12.31 12.35
C GLN A 142 47.30 11.64 13.19
N ARG A 143 46.48 12.40 13.94
CA ARG A 143 45.32 11.83 14.67
C ARG A 143 43.96 12.24 14.10
N LYS A 144 43.91 13.37 13.39
CA LYS A 144 42.66 13.95 12.88
C LYS A 144 42.08 13.14 11.71
N GLY A 145 42.92 12.51 10.90
CA GLY A 145 42.45 11.69 9.77
C GLY A 145 41.65 10.46 10.20
N THR A 146 42.03 9.74 11.27
CA THR A 146 41.37 8.47 11.60
C THR A 146 39.94 8.61 12.11
N PHE A 147 39.66 9.68 12.88
CA PHE A 147 38.30 9.95 13.37
C PHE A 147 37.44 10.55 12.25
N ASP A 148 37.90 11.63 11.61
CA ASP A 148 37.16 12.32 10.55
C ASP A 148 36.83 11.35 9.40
N ASP A 149 37.79 10.51 8.95
CA ASP A 149 37.57 9.53 7.88
C ASP A 149 36.56 8.43 8.28
N LYS A 150 36.53 8.01 9.56
CA LYS A 150 35.52 7.05 10.04
C LYS A 150 34.15 7.71 10.11
N TYR A 151 34.08 8.90 10.69
CA TYR A 151 32.85 9.66 10.86
C TYR A 151 32.19 10.01 9.52
N GLU A 152 32.97 10.47 8.53
CA GLU A 152 32.47 10.72 7.18
C GLU A 152 31.97 9.44 6.49
N ARG A 153 32.65 8.31 6.65
CA ARG A 153 32.18 7.02 6.10
C ARG A 153 30.86 6.60 6.73
N ASP A 154 30.75 6.71 8.05
CA ASP A 154 29.54 6.37 8.80
C ASP A 154 28.36 7.29 8.41
N LEU A 155 28.62 8.58 8.19
CA LEU A 155 27.62 9.53 7.67
C LEU A 155 27.17 9.20 6.24
N ASN A 156 28.10 8.82 5.36
CA ASN A 156 27.76 8.40 3.99
C ASN A 156 26.93 7.11 3.99
N MET A 157 27.25 6.17 4.90
CA MET A 157 26.45 4.97 5.10
C MET A 157 25.04 5.32 5.59
N LEU A 158 24.92 6.19 6.59
CA LEU A 158 23.64 6.65 7.10
C LEU A 158 22.81 7.33 6.00
N SER A 159 23.42 8.21 5.20
CA SER A 159 22.74 8.87 4.07
C SER A 159 22.18 7.85 3.08
N SER A 160 22.96 6.82 2.75
CA SER A 160 22.53 5.76 1.84
C SER A 160 21.35 4.95 2.40
N MET A 161 21.37 4.66 3.70
CA MET A 161 20.27 3.96 4.38
C MET A 161 19.00 4.82 4.45
N LEU A 162 19.15 6.13 4.67
CA LEU A 162 18.02 7.06 4.68
C LEU A 162 17.40 7.20 3.27
N ASP A 163 18.19 7.22 2.21
CA ASP A 163 17.70 7.23 0.83
C ASP A 163 16.93 5.94 0.49
N GLU A 164 17.41 4.78 0.95
CA GLU A 164 16.70 3.50 0.81
C GLU A 164 15.37 3.52 1.57
N LEU A 165 15.38 3.96 2.84
CA LEU A 165 14.18 4.09 3.66
C LEU A 165 13.16 5.05 3.05
N HIS A 166 13.61 6.18 2.52
CA HIS A 166 12.76 7.14 1.82
C HIS A 166 12.11 6.50 0.58
N THR A 167 12.90 5.78 -0.22
CA THR A 167 12.40 5.07 -1.40
C THR A 167 11.33 4.04 -1.02
N ARG A 168 11.58 3.23 0.01
CA ARG A 168 10.58 2.28 0.52
C ARG A 168 9.32 2.97 1.01
N ALA A 169 9.44 4.05 1.77
CA ALA A 169 8.28 4.80 2.25
C ALA A 169 7.40 5.31 1.09
N LEU A 170 8.01 5.77 -0.01
CA LEU A 170 7.27 6.14 -1.23
C LEU A 170 6.58 4.93 -1.89
N VAL A 171 7.28 3.81 -2.03
CA VAL A 171 6.71 2.58 -2.60
C VAL A 171 5.54 2.08 -1.75
N MET A 172 5.73 1.95 -0.44
CA MET A 172 4.69 1.56 0.51
C MET A 172 3.49 2.51 0.46
N GLY A 173 3.73 3.82 0.45
CA GLY A 173 2.66 4.82 0.34
C GLY A 173 1.84 4.69 -0.95
N ASN A 174 2.50 4.44 -2.08
CA ASN A 174 1.81 4.19 -3.35
C ASN A 174 1.03 2.88 -3.33
N THR A 175 1.60 1.81 -2.78
CA THR A 175 0.94 0.51 -2.63
C THR A 175 -0.32 0.61 -1.76
N ILE A 176 -0.24 1.29 -0.60
CA ILE A 176 -1.39 1.53 0.27
C ILE A 176 -2.48 2.32 -0.47
N ASN A 177 -2.10 3.35 -1.23
CA ASN A 177 -3.08 4.12 -2.01
C ASN A 177 -3.78 3.24 -3.08
N GLU A 178 -3.06 2.33 -3.72
CA GLU A 178 -3.66 1.41 -4.69
C GLU A 178 -4.56 0.37 -4.01
N GLN A 179 -4.13 -0.21 -2.89
CA GLN A 179 -4.96 -1.08 -2.06
C GLN A 179 -6.26 -0.40 -1.62
N ASN A 180 -6.21 0.88 -1.24
CA ASN A 180 -7.41 1.64 -0.89
C ASN A 180 -8.41 1.75 -2.05
N LYS A 181 -7.92 1.99 -3.28
CA LYS A 181 -8.80 1.99 -4.46
C LYS A 181 -9.42 0.62 -4.71
N MET A 182 -8.63 -0.44 -4.57
CA MET A 182 -9.13 -1.81 -4.71
C MET A 182 -10.18 -2.13 -3.65
N LEU A 183 -9.94 -1.76 -2.39
CA LEU A 183 -10.90 -1.95 -1.30
C LEU A 183 -12.20 -1.19 -1.53
N ASN A 184 -12.15 0.04 -2.04
CA ASN A 184 -13.35 0.81 -2.37
C ASN A 184 -14.20 0.10 -3.45
N ASN A 185 -13.55 -0.43 -4.50
CA ASN A 185 -14.24 -1.20 -5.54
C ASN A 185 -14.85 -2.50 -4.99
N VAL A 186 -14.09 -3.24 -4.18
CA VAL A 186 -14.59 -4.44 -3.49
C VAL A 186 -15.80 -4.10 -2.62
N ASN A 187 -15.74 -3.00 -1.87
CA ASN A 187 -16.81 -2.58 -0.98
C ASN A 187 -18.09 -2.23 -1.74
N GLU A 188 -17.99 -1.46 -2.83
CA GLU A 188 -19.12 -1.13 -3.69
C GLU A 188 -19.78 -2.38 -4.27
N LYS A 189 -18.99 -3.33 -4.80
CA LYS A 189 -19.53 -4.59 -5.31
C LYS A 189 -20.16 -5.44 -4.21
N MET A 190 -19.56 -5.45 -3.02
CA MET A 190 -20.08 -6.21 -1.88
C MET A 190 -21.41 -5.66 -1.40
N GLU A 191 -21.57 -4.33 -1.32
CA GLU A 191 -22.83 -3.68 -0.96
C GLU A 191 -23.95 -4.04 -1.96
N ASN A 192 -23.66 -3.93 -3.26
CA ASN A 192 -24.59 -4.36 -4.33
C ASN A 192 -24.97 -5.85 -4.23
N ASN A 193 -24.01 -6.71 -3.86
CA ASN A 193 -24.27 -8.14 -3.67
C ASN A 193 -25.15 -8.39 -2.44
N ILE A 194 -24.93 -7.66 -1.34
CA ILE A 194 -25.75 -7.78 -0.12
C ILE A 194 -27.20 -7.38 -0.41
N GLU A 195 -27.43 -6.26 -1.11
CA GLU A 195 -28.77 -5.83 -1.51
C GLU A 195 -29.48 -6.92 -2.33
N LYS A 196 -28.82 -7.45 -3.36
CA LYS A 196 -29.37 -8.54 -4.19
C LYS A 196 -29.67 -9.82 -3.39
N ILE A 197 -28.83 -10.17 -2.42
CA ILE A 197 -29.10 -11.31 -1.53
C ILE A 197 -30.39 -11.08 -0.74
N GLN A 198 -30.59 -9.88 -0.20
CA GLN A 198 -31.80 -9.54 0.56
C GLN A 198 -33.06 -9.61 -0.31
N ASP A 199 -33.00 -9.07 -1.53
CA ASP A 199 -34.10 -9.15 -2.49
C ASP A 199 -34.45 -10.60 -2.85
N GLN A 200 -33.44 -11.43 -3.12
CA GLN A 200 -33.63 -12.85 -3.41
C GLN A 200 -34.21 -13.61 -2.23
N GLN A 201 -33.77 -13.31 -1.01
CA GLN A 201 -34.35 -13.89 0.21
C GLN A 201 -35.82 -13.50 0.39
N LYS A 202 -36.19 -12.26 0.06
CA LYS A 202 -37.58 -11.80 0.12
C LYS A 202 -38.44 -12.55 -0.91
N LEU A 203 -37.98 -12.62 -2.16
CA LEU A 203 -38.67 -13.34 -3.23
C LEU A 203 -38.86 -14.83 -2.87
N MET A 204 -37.83 -15.48 -2.34
CA MET A 204 -37.91 -16.87 -1.91
C MET A 204 -38.97 -17.06 -0.80
N LYS A 205 -39.04 -16.16 0.17
CA LYS A 205 -40.08 -16.19 1.21
C LYS A 205 -41.49 -16.00 0.64
N GLU A 206 -41.66 -15.12 -0.36
CA GLU A 206 -42.95 -14.93 -1.03
C GLU A 206 -43.40 -16.18 -1.78
N ILE A 207 -42.47 -16.85 -2.48
CA ILE A 207 -42.72 -18.13 -3.15
C ILE A 207 -43.13 -19.20 -2.13
N MET A 208 -42.46 -19.29 -0.98
CA MET A 208 -42.73 -20.32 0.04
C MET A 208 -44.01 -20.10 0.85
N LYS A 209 -44.52 -18.86 0.94
CA LYS A 209 -45.72 -18.52 1.71
C LYS A 209 -47.03 -18.73 0.95
N ARG A 210 -46.97 -18.99 -0.36
CA ARG A 210 -48.12 -19.25 -1.24
C ARG A 210 -48.17 -20.72 -1.61
#